data_AF-A0AAV0DMM6-F1
#
_entry.id   AF-A0AAV0DMM6-F1
#
_cell.length_a   1.000
_cell.length_b   1.000
_cell.length_c   1.000
_cell.angle_alpha   90.00
_cell.angle_beta   90.00
_cell.angle_gamma   90.00
#
_symmetry.space_group_name_H-M   'P 1'
#
loop_
_entity.id
_entity.type
_entity.pdbx_description
1 polymer ?
#
loop_
_entity_poly.entity_id
_entity_poly.type
_entity_poly.pdbx_seq_one_letter_code
_entity_poly.pdbx_strand_id
1 'polypeptide(L)'
;MGVHYLHKLSAECIPKDLIEKGQKRVIEASLTLIRERAKLKGELLRALGGVVASQTLIGVPLGHNSSFLQGPAFAPPRIREAIWCGSTNSTTEEGKDLSDPRILTDAGDVPAQELRDCGVDDDGLMDIISKYVKLMMDEVPMCP
;
A
#
# COMPACT_ATOMS: atom_id res chain seq x y z
N MET A 1 -3.22 4.60 -19.71
CA MET A 1 -2.97 3.32 -20.44
C MET A 1 -4.16 2.34 -20.39
N GLY A 2 -5.07 2.39 -19.40
CA GLY A 2 -6.16 1.41 -19.27
C GLY A 2 -7.21 1.35 -20.40
N VAL A 3 -7.69 2.49 -20.91
CA VAL A 3 -8.76 2.51 -21.93
C VAL A 3 -8.29 1.98 -23.30
N HIS A 4 -7.03 2.22 -23.65
CA HIS A 4 -6.42 1.67 -24.88
C HIS A 4 -6.14 0.16 -24.76
N TYR A 5 -5.82 -0.32 -23.56
CA TYR A 5 -5.52 -1.71 -23.30
C TYR A 5 -6.77 -2.60 -23.46
N LEU A 6 -7.89 -2.23 -22.82
CA LEU A 6 -9.15 -2.99 -22.93
C LEU A 6 -9.72 -3.00 -24.35
N HIS A 7 -9.61 -1.90 -25.10
CA HIS A 7 -9.99 -1.86 -26.52
C HIS A 7 -9.15 -2.81 -27.38
N LYS A 8 -7.85 -2.92 -27.09
CA LYS A 8 -6.95 -3.84 -27.80
C LYS A 8 -7.27 -5.30 -27.50
N LEU A 9 -7.55 -5.64 -26.23
CA LEU A 9 -7.93 -7.00 -25.84
C LEU A 9 -9.27 -7.44 -26.47
N SER A 10 -10.21 -6.49 -26.60
CA SER A 10 -11.48 -6.72 -27.31
C SER A 10 -11.28 -6.96 -28.81
N ALA A 11 -10.37 -6.21 -29.44
CA ALA A 11 -9.99 -6.41 -30.84
C ALA A 11 -9.26 -7.75 -31.09
N GLU A 12 -8.58 -8.28 -30.08
CA GLU A 12 -7.86 -9.56 -30.11
C GLU A 12 -8.72 -10.77 -29.69
N CYS A 13 -10.04 -10.59 -29.48
CA CYS A 13 -10.98 -11.65 -29.08
C CYS A 13 -10.58 -12.42 -27.79
N ILE A 14 -9.89 -11.75 -26.86
CA ILE A 14 -9.45 -12.41 -25.62
C ILE A 14 -10.67 -12.66 -24.71
N PRO A 15 -10.84 -13.89 -24.16
CA PRO A 15 -11.94 -14.19 -23.26
C PRO A 15 -11.93 -13.31 -22.01
N LYS A 16 -13.06 -12.67 -21.69
CA LYS A 16 -13.20 -11.83 -20.49
C LYS A 16 -12.92 -12.60 -19.19
N ASP A 17 -13.36 -13.86 -19.12
CA ASP A 17 -13.13 -14.75 -17.98
C ASP A 17 -11.63 -14.93 -17.66
N LEU A 18 -10.78 -14.98 -18.69
CA LEU A 18 -9.33 -15.08 -18.51
C LEU A 18 -8.76 -13.83 -17.81
N ILE A 19 -9.23 -12.65 -18.22
CA ILE A 19 -8.81 -11.36 -17.66
C ILE A 19 -9.30 -11.22 -16.22
N GLU A 20 -10.58 -11.49 -15.97
CA GLU A 20 -11.20 -11.42 -14.64
C GLU A 20 -10.53 -12.37 -13.65
N LYS A 21 -10.24 -13.61 -14.07
CA LYS A 21 -9.50 -14.59 -13.26
C LYS A 21 -8.06 -14.13 -12.99
N GLY A 22 -7.41 -13.49 -13.97
CA GLY A 22 -6.10 -12.88 -13.80
C GLY A 22 -6.12 -11.75 -12.77
N GLN A 23 -7.02 -10.78 -12.93
CA GLN A 23 -7.22 -9.66 -12.01
C GLN A 23 -7.46 -10.16 -10.59
N LYS A 24 -8.40 -11.11 -10.40
CA LYS A 24 -8.70 -11.67 -9.08
C LYS A 24 -7.47 -12.26 -8.40
N ARG A 25 -6.63 -13.01 -9.13
CA ARG A 25 -5.40 -13.60 -8.58
C ARG A 25 -4.37 -12.55 -8.18
N VAL A 26 -4.21 -11.49 -8.99
CA VAL A 26 -3.30 -10.38 -8.68
C VAL A 26 -3.77 -9.65 -7.42
N ILE A 27 -5.07 -9.33 -7.35
CA ILE A 27 -5.69 -8.69 -6.18
C ILE A 27 -5.54 -9.56 -4.92
N GLU A 28 -5.79 -10.86 -5.03
CA GLU A 28 -5.67 -11.79 -3.91
C GLU A 28 -4.23 -11.91 -3.40
N ALA A 29 -3.26 -12.03 -4.31
CA ALA A 29 -1.84 -12.04 -3.96
C ALA A 29 -1.43 -10.73 -3.28
N SER A 30 -1.91 -9.59 -3.79
CA SER A 30 -1.60 -8.27 -3.24
C SER A 30 -2.15 -8.11 -1.82
N LEU A 31 -3.42 -8.49 -1.62
CA LEU A 31 -4.08 -8.48 -0.30
C LEU A 31 -3.47 -9.49 0.68
N THR A 32 -2.93 -10.60 0.18
CA THR A 32 -2.24 -11.58 1.02
C THR A 32 -0.90 -11.03 1.50
N LEU A 33 -0.12 -10.39 0.62
CA LEU A 33 1.16 -9.78 0.99
C LEU A 33 0.99 -8.76 2.11
N ILE A 34 -0.02 -7.89 2.00
CA ILE A 34 -0.25 -6.86 3.02
C ILE A 34 -0.75 -7.47 4.33
N ARG A 35 -1.60 -8.50 4.28
CA ARG A 35 -2.09 -9.22 5.46
C ARG A 35 -0.95 -9.88 6.23
N GLU A 36 -0.07 -10.61 5.54
CA GLU A 36 1.07 -11.28 6.19
C GLU A 36 2.05 -10.26 6.78
N ARG A 37 2.26 -9.13 6.10
CA ARG A 37 3.09 -8.05 6.63
C ARG A 37 2.45 -7.37 7.84
N ALA A 38 1.14 -7.12 7.81
CA ALA A 38 0.37 -6.61 8.96
C ALA A 38 0.54 -7.53 10.16
N LYS A 39 0.25 -8.82 9.96
CA LYS A 39 0.30 -9.83 11.00
C LYS A 39 1.69 -9.92 11.66
N LEU A 40 2.75 -9.95 10.86
CA LEU A 40 4.12 -9.95 11.37
C LEU A 40 4.41 -8.73 12.25
N LYS A 41 4.00 -7.53 11.80
CA LYS A 41 4.22 -6.29 12.55
C LYS A 41 3.35 -6.22 13.81
N GLY A 42 2.10 -6.64 13.73
CA GLY A 42 1.19 -6.74 14.87
C GLY A 42 1.71 -7.70 15.94
N GLU A 43 2.16 -8.89 15.54
CA GLU A 43 2.78 -9.86 16.46
C GLU A 43 4.03 -9.29 17.14
N LEU A 44 4.90 -8.61 16.39
CA LEU A 44 6.08 -7.95 16.93
C LEU A 44 5.71 -6.88 17.97
N LEU A 45 4.73 -6.02 17.66
CA LEU A 45 4.27 -4.97 18.56
C LEU A 45 3.66 -5.53 19.84
N ARG A 46 2.85 -6.58 19.73
CA ARG A 46 2.26 -7.28 20.87
C ARG A 46 3.35 -7.93 21.75
N ALA A 47 4.38 -8.50 21.13
CA ALA A 47 5.51 -9.09 21.84
C ALA A 47 6.37 -8.05 22.57
N LEU A 48 6.56 -6.86 21.98
CA LEU A 48 7.26 -5.74 22.64
C LEU A 48 6.46 -5.19 23.83
N GLY A 49 5.13 -5.21 23.75
CA GLY A 49 4.24 -4.74 24.81
C GLY A 49 4.31 -3.22 25.05
N GLY A 50 3.44 -2.73 25.92
CA GLY A 50 3.42 -1.32 26.33
C GLY A 50 2.97 -0.34 25.24
N VAL A 51 2.34 -0.82 24.16
CA VAL A 51 1.83 -0.02 23.05
C VAL A 51 0.33 -0.26 22.89
N VAL A 52 -0.44 0.84 22.88
CA VAL A 52 -1.89 0.83 22.65
C VAL A 52 -2.19 1.08 21.17
N ALA A 53 -1.41 1.95 20.54
CA ALA A 53 -1.50 2.33 19.14
C ALA A 53 -0.09 2.60 18.61
N SER A 54 0.22 2.04 17.44
CA SER A 54 1.49 2.23 16.73
C SER A 54 1.22 2.78 15.34
N GLN A 55 1.82 3.94 15.02
CA GLN A 55 1.69 4.54 13.69
C GLN A 55 2.31 3.60 12.65
N THR A 56 1.59 3.34 11.56
CA THR A 56 2.02 2.41 10.52
C THR A 56 1.95 3.08 9.15
N LEU A 57 3.09 3.25 8.49
CA LEU A 57 3.11 3.80 7.14
C LEU A 57 2.51 2.81 6.15
N ILE A 58 1.57 3.30 5.33
CA ILE A 58 1.11 2.65 4.12
C ILE A 58 1.18 3.63 2.95
N GLY A 59 1.97 3.30 1.93
CA GLY A 59 2.09 4.15 0.76
C GLY A 59 1.09 3.76 -0.32
N VAL A 60 0.48 4.77 -0.93
CA VAL A 60 -0.42 4.61 -2.08
C VAL A 60 0.20 5.35 -3.27
N PRO A 61 1.03 4.68 -4.10
CA PRO A 61 1.74 5.31 -5.22
C PRO A 61 0.79 5.54 -6.42
N LEU A 62 -0.14 6.48 -6.24
CA LEU A 62 -1.19 6.83 -7.20
C LEU A 62 -1.09 8.31 -7.57
N GLY A 63 -0.94 8.59 -8.86
CA GLY A 63 -0.87 9.96 -9.39
C GLY A 63 -1.80 10.21 -10.57
N HIS A 64 -2.53 9.20 -11.08
CA HIS A 64 -3.29 9.34 -12.32
C HIS A 64 -4.55 10.19 -12.20
N ASN A 65 -5.02 10.44 -10.96
CA ASN A 65 -6.13 11.35 -10.68
C ASN A 65 -5.72 12.82 -10.60
N SER A 66 -4.42 13.13 -10.73
CA SER A 66 -3.93 14.51 -10.76
C SER A 66 -4.29 15.21 -12.08
N SER A 67 -4.74 16.46 -11.99
CA SER A 67 -5.18 17.26 -13.14
C SER A 67 -4.06 17.92 -13.95
N PHE A 68 -2.82 17.93 -13.42
CA PHE A 68 -1.67 18.56 -14.07
C PHE A 68 -0.46 17.61 -14.20
N LEU A 69 0.16 17.23 -13.08
CA LEU A 69 1.33 16.31 -13.06
C LEU A 69 1.06 15.11 -12.16
N GLN A 70 1.47 13.93 -12.61
CA GLN A 70 1.28 12.64 -11.91
C GLN A 70 2.48 12.24 -11.04
N GLY A 71 3.39 13.20 -10.77
CA GLY A 71 4.57 13.03 -9.93
C GLY A 71 4.33 12.44 -8.53
N PRO A 72 3.17 12.69 -7.86
CA PRO A 72 2.89 12.10 -6.54
C PRO A 72 2.95 10.56 -6.49
N ALA A 73 2.80 9.86 -7.63
CA ALA A 73 2.96 8.41 -7.69
C ALA A 73 4.35 7.92 -7.21
N PHE A 74 5.38 8.77 -7.30
CA PHE A 74 6.75 8.45 -6.89
C PHE A 74 7.09 8.90 -5.46
N ALA A 75 6.14 9.50 -4.73
CA ALA A 75 6.39 10.10 -3.43
C ALA A 75 6.68 9.10 -2.30
N PRO A 76 5.95 7.97 -2.13
CA PRO A 76 6.13 7.08 -0.98
C PRO A 76 7.57 6.61 -0.73
N PRO A 77 8.33 6.10 -1.73
CA PRO A 77 9.72 5.70 -1.48
C PRO A 77 10.63 6.89 -1.12
N ARG A 78 10.37 8.09 -1.67
CA ARG A 78 11.16 9.29 -1.38
C ARG A 78 10.91 9.84 0.02
N ILE A 79 9.67 9.73 0.51
CA ILE A 79 9.33 10.09 1.89
C ILE A 79 10.06 9.17 2.86
N ARG A 80 10.07 7.85 2.60
CA ARG A 80 10.81 6.89 3.43
C ARG A 80 12.32 7.15 3.45
N GLU A 81 12.90 7.45 2.29
CA GLU A 81 14.31 7.85 2.17
C GLU A 81 14.61 9.06 3.07
N ALA A 82 13.75 10.08 3.07
CA ALA A 82 13.93 11.28 3.87
C ALA A 82 13.79 11.03 5.39
N ILE A 83 12.87 10.15 5.83
CA ILE A 83 12.70 9.79 7.24
C ILE A 83 13.99 9.19 7.82
N TRP A 84 14.71 8.39 7.03
CA TRP A 84 15.91 7.67 7.46
C TRP A 84 17.22 8.27 6.93
N CYS A 85 17.21 9.55 6.56
CA CYS A 85 18.40 10.23 6.06
C CYS A 85 19.48 10.34 7.16
N GLY A 86 20.74 10.06 6.82
CA GLY A 86 21.86 10.18 7.77
C GLY A 86 22.15 11.62 8.26
N SER A 87 21.51 12.64 7.65
CA SER A 87 21.59 14.02 8.12
C SER A 87 20.64 14.32 9.28
N THR A 88 19.68 13.44 9.59
CA THR A 88 18.70 13.60 10.66
C THR A 88 18.97 12.57 11.77
N ASN A 89 18.46 12.83 12.97
CA ASN A 89 18.37 11.80 14.01
C ASN A 89 16.99 11.10 13.91
N SER A 90 16.77 10.06 14.72
CA SER A 90 15.50 9.34 14.78
C SER A 90 14.50 9.93 15.76
N THR A 91 14.77 11.09 16.36
CA THR A 91 13.96 11.64 17.46
C THR A 91 13.03 12.74 16.96
N THR A 92 11.73 12.62 17.25
CA THR A 92 10.76 13.68 16.93
C THR A 92 10.93 14.92 17.82
N GLU A 93 10.26 16.02 17.48
CA GLU A 93 10.28 17.25 18.29
C GLU A 93 9.81 17.05 19.74
N GLU A 94 8.89 16.09 19.97
CA GLU A 94 8.40 15.72 21.30
C GLU A 94 9.29 14.68 22.02
N GLY A 95 10.41 14.28 21.43
CA GLY A 95 11.33 13.31 22.03
C GLY A 95 10.98 11.84 21.83
N LYS A 96 10.07 11.49 20.90
CA LYS A 96 9.76 10.08 20.57
C LYS A 96 10.79 9.53 19.61
N ASP A 97 11.27 8.32 19.84
CA ASP A 97 12.23 7.66 18.94
C ASP A 97 11.51 6.87 17.84
N LEU A 98 11.66 7.30 16.60
CA LEU A 98 11.12 6.64 15.41
C LEU A 98 11.75 5.25 15.17
N SER A 99 12.94 4.98 15.73
CA SER A 99 13.58 3.67 15.62
C SER A 99 12.85 2.59 16.44
N ASP A 100 12.04 3.00 17.42
CA ASP A 100 11.17 2.12 18.18
C ASP A 100 9.94 1.73 17.35
N PRO A 101 9.74 0.43 17.03
CA PRO A 101 8.58 -0.02 16.29
C PRO A 101 7.26 0.39 16.94
N ARG A 102 7.21 0.57 18.27
CA ARG A 102 5.99 1.01 18.98
C ARG A 102 5.57 2.44 18.62
N ILE A 103 6.48 3.24 18.09
CA ILE A 103 6.23 4.61 17.64
C ILE A 103 5.89 4.62 16.15
N LEU A 104 6.72 4.00 15.32
CA LEU A 104 6.54 3.98 13.87
C LEU A 104 6.90 2.61 13.27
N THR A 105 5.99 2.05 12.49
CA THR A 105 6.26 0.90 11.62
C THR A 105 5.93 1.23 10.16
N ASP A 106 6.33 0.34 9.25
CA ASP A 106 6.05 0.49 7.82
C ASP A 106 5.51 -0.81 7.22
N ALA A 107 4.31 -0.72 6.66
CA ALA A 107 3.61 -1.79 5.97
C ALA A 107 3.87 -1.81 4.45
N GLY A 108 4.64 -0.85 3.93
CA GLY A 108 5.02 -0.80 2.53
C GLY A 108 3.97 -0.14 1.65
N ASP A 109 3.98 -0.46 0.37
CA ASP A 109 3.17 0.20 -0.65
C ASP A 109 2.08 -0.71 -1.21
N VAL A 110 0.93 -0.12 -1.54
CA VAL A 110 -0.08 -0.75 -2.39
C VAL A 110 0.51 -0.88 -3.80
N PRO A 111 0.46 -2.05 -4.46
CA PRO A 111 0.94 -2.24 -5.82
C PRO A 111 -0.05 -1.65 -6.84
N ALA A 112 -0.24 -0.33 -6.78
CA ALA A 112 -1.27 0.38 -7.53
C ALA A 112 -1.01 0.36 -9.04
N GLN A 113 0.25 0.29 -9.48
CA GLN A 113 0.57 0.22 -10.90
C GLN A 113 0.26 -1.18 -11.44
N GLU A 114 0.62 -2.23 -10.72
CA GLU A 114 0.35 -3.62 -11.07
C GLU A 114 -1.16 -3.92 -11.14
N LEU A 115 -1.94 -3.34 -10.22
CA LEU A 115 -3.40 -3.44 -10.24
C LEU A 115 -4.01 -2.74 -11.46
N ARG A 116 -3.49 -1.57 -11.82
CA ARG A 116 -3.96 -0.84 -13.01
C ARG A 116 -3.53 -1.52 -14.31
N ASP A 117 -2.34 -2.11 -14.34
CA ASP A 117 -1.80 -2.82 -15.51
C ASP A 117 -2.60 -4.10 -15.82
N CYS A 118 -3.16 -4.76 -14.80
CA CYS A 118 -4.09 -5.88 -15.03
C CYS A 118 -5.51 -5.43 -15.42
N GLY A 119 -5.76 -4.13 -15.53
CA GLY A 119 -7.01 -3.56 -16.04
C GLY A 119 -8.11 -3.39 -14.99
N VAL A 120 -7.76 -3.35 -13.70
CA VAL A 120 -8.69 -2.95 -12.64
C VAL A 120 -9.08 -1.49 -12.84
N ASP A 121 -10.37 -1.20 -12.76
CA ASP A 121 -10.91 0.16 -12.86
C ASP A 121 -10.66 0.98 -11.59
N ASP A 122 -10.98 2.27 -11.63
CA ASP A 122 -10.71 3.17 -10.51
C ASP A 122 -11.56 2.84 -9.27
N ASP A 123 -12.81 2.44 -9.45
CA ASP A 123 -13.68 2.04 -8.34
C ASP A 123 -13.13 0.78 -7.64
N GLY A 124 -12.77 -0.25 -8.41
CA GLY A 124 -12.16 -1.46 -7.90
C GLY A 124 -10.81 -1.19 -7.22
N LEU A 125 -10.00 -0.28 -7.76
CA LEU A 125 -8.72 0.11 -7.16
C LEU A 125 -8.94 0.79 -5.80
N MET A 126 -9.90 1.71 -5.69
CA MET A 126 -10.22 2.40 -4.43
C MET A 126 -10.80 1.45 -3.38
N ASP A 127 -11.60 0.46 -3.81
CA ASP A 127 -12.07 -0.62 -2.95
C ASP A 127 -10.92 -1.48 -2.41
N ILE A 128 -9.92 -1.77 -3.25
CA ILE A 128 -8.73 -2.51 -2.83
C ILE A 128 -7.93 -1.69 -1.82
N ILE A 129 -7.69 -0.40 -2.07
CA ILE A 129 -6.99 0.49 -1.12
C ILE A 129 -7.73 0.51 0.23
N SER A 130 -9.05 0.59 0.21
CA SER A 130 -9.87 0.52 1.43
C SER A 130 -9.70 -0.80 2.18
N LYS A 131 -9.58 -1.93 1.46
CA LYS A 131 -9.30 -3.25 2.07
C LYS A 131 -7.90 -3.33 2.66
N TYR A 132 -6.90 -2.70 2.04
CA TYR A 132 -5.53 -2.62 2.60
C TYR A 132 -5.51 -1.94 3.97
N VAL A 133 -6.18 -0.78 4.07
CA VAL A 133 -6.27 -0.04 5.34
C VAL A 133 -7.01 -0.86 6.40
N LYS A 134 -8.13 -1.50 6.04
CA LYS A 134 -8.89 -2.37 6.96
C LYS A 134 -8.05 -3.54 7.48
N LEU A 135 -7.32 -4.23 6.61
CA LEU A 135 -6.45 -5.34 7.01
C LEU A 135 -5.37 -4.92 8.01
N MET A 136 -4.89 -3.67 7.93
CA MET A 136 -3.97 -3.11 8.92
C MET A 136 -4.65 -2.77 10.24
N MET A 137 -5.83 -2.14 10.19
CA MET A 137 -6.61 -1.79 11.39
C MET A 137 -7.07 -3.01 12.17
N ASP A 138 -7.31 -4.14 11.50
CA ASP A 138 -7.69 -5.41 12.14
C ASP A 138 -6.54 -6.00 13.00
N GLU A 139 -5.29 -5.62 12.75
CA GLU A 139 -4.11 -6.09 13.48
C GLU A 139 -3.73 -5.15 14.63
N VAL A 140 -4.40 -5.27 15.78
CA VAL A 140 -4.06 -4.48 16.98
C VAL A 140 -2.61 -4.74 17.44
N PRO A 141 -1.78 -3.71 17.72
CA PRO A 141 -2.10 -2.28 17.89
C PRO A 141 -1.75 -1.38 16.69
N MET A 142 -1.74 -1.92 15.47
CA MET A 142 -1.39 -1.15 14.28
C MET A 142 -2.45 -0.08 13.96
N CYS A 143 -1.98 1.12 13.64
CA CYS A 143 -2.81 2.26 13.26
C CYS A 143 -2.23 2.86 11.97
N PRO A 144 -2.79 2.52 10.79
CA PRO A 144 -2.38 3.07 9.50
C PRO A 144 -2.83 4.52 9.28
#